data_AF-A0A4Y3HQ55-F1
#
_entry.id   AF-A0A4Y3HQ55-F1
#
_cell.length_a   1.000
_cell.length_b   1.000
_cell.length_c   1.000
_cell.angle_alpha   90.00
_cell.angle_beta   90.00
_cell.angle_gamma   90.00
#
_symmetry.space_group_name_H-M   'P 1'
#
loop_
_entity.id
_entity.type
_entity.pdbx_description
1 polymer ?
#
loop_
_entity_poly.entity_id
_entity_poly.type
_entity_poly.pdbx_seq_one_letter_code
_entity_poly.pdbx_strand_id
1 'polypeptide(L)'
;MNKRVPHNLKLYHYKGEVFELTELCSRGARLRKSTIKSRLRLGWSVEKAVDTPRQEKGAINVVHGMRNTREYSIWSSMKKRILSPSNPNYQFYGGKGLGIEPEWVKSFQAFINHIGEIPEPKSDYSIDRIDNARGYFKGNVRWATLQEQARNKSNNLYATYQGEKRLLVELAKQAGISYQTLYSRLYIREWSINRALGTPVQEKERRYYFKGEWHNLVKISEMCGVAYSTLNNRVTQQGMTVDEAVRANPYPTIEVHGEWLTLNQICKKYQVSFVTLKKRLAKGMTPEQAVADQIERKLYQGRWLSRQELALETGLGIDTINRRWRKGMCIEDITKPVTRKMTQHLHNGIMCSLTQIAKLEGVPFGSLARHIRKGLSLKEALGLMKRPSN
;
A
#
# COMPACT_ATOMS: atom_id res chain seq x y z
N MET A 1 -27.26 60.19 21.31
CA MET A 1 -26.52 60.02 22.58
C MET A 1 -26.94 58.70 23.19
N ASN A 2 -26.04 57.73 23.30
CA ASN A 2 -26.26 56.52 24.11
C ASN A 2 -24.92 56.12 24.72
N LYS A 3 -24.58 56.75 25.86
CA LYS A 3 -23.39 56.39 26.63
C LYS A 3 -23.65 55.03 27.27
N ARG A 4 -22.95 54.00 26.82
CA ARG A 4 -22.84 52.73 27.55
C ARG A 4 -22.30 53.03 28.94
N VAL A 5 -23.08 52.71 29.97
CA VAL A 5 -22.63 52.71 31.37
C VAL A 5 -21.56 51.61 31.51
N PRO A 6 -20.30 51.90 31.88
CA PRO A 6 -19.32 50.85 32.09
C PRO A 6 -19.61 50.14 33.41
N HIS A 7 -19.64 48.81 33.33
CA HIS A 7 -19.72 47.89 34.46
C HIS A 7 -18.65 48.15 35.54
N ASN A 8 -19.08 48.10 36.80
CA ASN A 8 -18.32 47.79 38.02
C ASN A 8 -16.77 47.81 37.87
N LEU A 9 -16.19 49.01 37.89
CA LEU A 9 -14.74 49.20 37.87
C LEU A 9 -14.17 48.87 39.25
N LYS A 10 -13.52 47.71 39.37
CA LYS A 10 -12.85 47.30 40.62
C LYS A 10 -11.64 48.19 40.85
N LEU A 11 -11.67 48.95 41.94
CA LEU A 11 -10.63 49.86 42.38
C LEU A 11 -9.65 49.17 43.34
N TYR A 12 -8.40 49.61 43.33
CA TYR A 12 -7.31 49.05 44.12
C TYR A 12 -6.58 50.17 44.86
N HIS A 13 -6.36 49.98 46.16
CA HIS A 13 -5.54 50.89 46.96
C HIS A 13 -4.06 50.56 46.73
N TYR A 14 -3.27 51.58 46.42
CA TYR A 14 -1.82 51.47 46.25
C TYR A 14 -1.18 52.76 46.77
N LYS A 15 -0.30 52.63 47.77
CA LYS A 15 0.42 53.77 48.40
C LYS A 15 -0.50 54.92 48.87
N GLY A 16 -1.66 54.58 49.42
CA GLY A 16 -2.61 55.55 49.97
C GLY A 16 -3.58 56.16 48.97
N GLU A 17 -3.41 55.91 47.67
CA GLU A 17 -4.32 56.37 46.62
C GLU A 17 -5.08 55.21 45.97
N VAL A 18 -6.19 55.52 45.30
CA VAL A 18 -7.09 54.53 44.70
C VAL A 18 -6.96 54.56 43.18
N PHE A 19 -6.69 53.42 42.57
CA PHE A 19 -6.44 53.30 41.14
C PHE A 19 -7.25 52.19 40.48
N GLU A 20 -7.47 52.35 39.17
CA GLU A 20 -7.87 51.25 38.33
C GLU A 20 -6.69 50.31 38.02
N LEU A 21 -7.01 49.04 37.71
CA LEU A 21 -5.98 48.05 37.36
C LEU A 21 -5.15 48.46 36.13
N THR A 22 -5.75 49.19 35.19
CA THR A 22 -5.08 49.77 33.99
C THR A 22 -4.07 50.83 34.38
N GLU A 23 -4.41 51.67 35.34
CA GLU A 23 -3.54 52.74 35.85
C GLU A 23 -2.38 52.19 36.68
N LEU A 24 -2.60 51.06 37.37
CA LEU A 24 -1.54 50.33 38.07
C LEU A 24 -0.47 49.75 37.12
N CYS A 25 -0.80 49.48 35.86
CA CYS A 25 0.15 48.92 34.89
C CYS A 25 1.31 49.88 34.55
N SER A 26 1.06 51.19 34.65
CA SER A 26 2.07 52.23 34.40
C SER A 26 2.84 52.65 35.65
N ARG A 27 2.50 52.07 36.81
CA ARG A 27 3.12 52.34 38.12
C ARG A 27 4.06 51.20 38.52
N GLY A 28 4.85 51.42 39.56
CA GLY A 28 5.81 50.44 40.09
C GLY A 28 6.74 49.88 39.02
N ALA A 29 6.80 48.55 38.91
CA ALA A 29 7.66 47.85 37.95
C ALA A 29 7.12 47.81 36.50
N ARG A 30 6.11 48.64 36.17
CA ARG A 30 5.54 48.80 34.82
C ARG A 30 5.13 47.47 34.17
N LEU A 31 4.26 46.74 34.87
CA LEU A 31 3.89 45.37 34.52
C LEU A 31 2.61 45.32 33.68
N ARG A 32 2.49 44.27 32.86
CA ARG A 32 1.26 44.02 32.09
C ARG A 32 0.08 43.74 33.03
N LYS A 33 -1.12 44.21 32.65
CA LYS A 33 -2.39 43.98 33.36
C LYS A 33 -2.62 42.53 33.77
N SER A 34 -2.30 41.59 32.87
CA SER A 34 -2.45 40.15 33.13
C SER A 34 -1.53 39.64 34.24
N THR A 35 -0.32 40.18 34.36
CA THR A 35 0.66 39.82 35.39
C THR A 35 0.18 40.29 36.77
N ILE A 36 -0.22 41.56 36.88
CA ILE A 36 -0.75 42.12 38.13
C ILE A 36 -2.02 41.36 38.55
N LYS A 37 -2.96 41.12 37.62
CA LYS A 37 -4.19 40.36 37.88
C LYS A 37 -3.91 38.94 38.40
N SER A 38 -2.93 38.24 37.82
CA SER A 38 -2.57 36.90 38.26
C SER A 38 -1.97 36.91 39.67
N ARG A 39 -1.11 37.88 40.00
CA ARG A 39 -0.51 38.00 41.34
C ARG A 39 -1.56 38.27 42.41
N LEU A 40 -2.49 39.19 42.14
CA LEU A 40 -3.62 39.47 43.04
C LEU A 40 -4.49 38.22 43.25
N ARG A 41 -4.75 37.44 42.20
CA ARG A 41 -5.47 36.15 42.33
C ARG A 41 -4.73 35.14 43.20
N LEU A 42 -3.40 35.19 43.22
CA LEU A 42 -2.55 34.35 44.08
C LEU A 42 -2.39 34.93 45.49
N GLY A 43 -3.19 35.93 45.88
CA GLY A 43 -3.23 36.47 47.23
C GLY A 43 -2.15 37.51 47.54
N TRP A 44 -1.49 38.08 46.52
CA TRP A 44 -0.49 39.13 46.75
C TRP A 44 -1.18 40.45 47.13
N SER A 45 -0.56 41.24 48.01
CA SER A 45 -0.96 42.63 48.23
C SER A 45 -0.77 43.45 46.95
N VAL A 46 -1.52 44.55 46.82
CA VAL A 46 -1.47 45.40 45.61
C VAL A 46 -0.08 45.96 45.41
N GLU A 47 0.56 46.44 46.48
CA GLU A 47 1.93 46.96 46.48
C GLU A 47 2.90 45.90 45.98
N LYS A 48 2.85 44.69 46.56
CA LYS A 48 3.75 43.60 46.15
C LYS A 48 3.48 43.17 44.70
N ALA A 49 2.22 43.16 44.28
CA ALA A 49 1.82 42.75 42.93
C ALA A 49 2.32 43.73 41.85
N VAL A 50 2.37 45.02 42.14
CA VAL A 50 2.74 46.10 41.22
C VAL A 50 4.25 46.39 41.25
N ASP A 51 4.87 46.36 42.42
CA ASP A 51 6.27 46.80 42.58
C ASP A 51 7.30 45.68 42.36
N THR A 52 6.92 44.41 42.49
CA THR A 52 7.87 43.30 42.28
C THR A 52 8.21 43.15 40.79
N PRO A 53 9.48 43.34 40.35
CA PRO A 53 9.85 43.19 38.95
C PRO A 53 9.56 41.78 38.42
N ARG A 54 9.42 41.66 37.10
CA ARG A 54 9.36 40.32 36.49
C ARG A 54 10.74 39.69 36.63
N GLN A 55 10.85 38.56 37.32
CA GLN A 55 12.08 37.78 37.30
C GLN A 55 12.40 37.42 35.85
N GLU A 56 13.61 37.73 35.40
CA GLU A 56 14.13 37.24 34.14
C GLU A 56 14.07 35.72 34.17
N LYS A 57 13.68 35.09 33.04
CA LYS A 57 13.74 33.64 32.94
C LYS A 57 15.21 33.24 33.03
N GLY A 58 15.68 32.89 34.23
CA GLY A 58 16.95 32.22 34.41
C GLY A 58 17.03 30.98 33.51
N ALA A 59 18.25 30.63 33.12
CA ALA A 59 18.53 29.43 32.34
C ALA A 59 17.69 28.26 32.88
N ILE A 60 17.02 27.54 31.97
CA ILE A 60 16.22 26.36 32.29
C ILE A 60 17.09 25.48 33.20
N ASN A 61 16.63 25.08 34.38
CA ASN A 61 17.38 24.18 35.26
C ASN A 61 17.63 22.85 34.52
N VAL A 62 18.76 22.75 33.81
CA VAL A 62 19.16 21.56 33.06
C VAL A 62 19.78 20.59 34.06
N VAL A 63 18.94 19.78 34.71
CA VAL A 63 19.38 18.84 35.77
C VAL A 63 20.38 17.79 35.24
N HIS A 64 20.28 17.41 33.95
CA HIS A 64 21.15 16.38 33.35
C HIS A 64 21.27 16.45 31.80
N GLY A 65 20.73 17.47 31.13
CA GLY A 65 20.85 17.67 29.66
C GLY A 65 20.09 16.69 28.75
N MET A 66 19.74 15.50 29.23
CA MET A 66 19.33 14.36 28.41
C MET A 66 17.81 14.06 28.39
N ARG A 67 16.95 15.00 28.80
CA ARG A 67 15.50 14.75 28.97
C ARG A 67 14.78 14.25 27.71
N ASN A 68 15.29 14.56 26.53
CA ASN A 68 14.72 14.16 25.23
C ASN A 68 15.53 13.05 24.53
N THR A 69 16.34 12.31 25.29
CA THR A 69 17.14 11.19 24.76
C THR A 69 16.44 9.85 24.93
N ARG A 70 16.86 8.85 24.15
CA ARG A 70 16.34 7.48 24.22
C ARG A 70 16.68 6.84 25.57
N GLU A 71 17.87 7.09 26.07
CA GLU A 71 18.40 6.67 27.36
C GLU A 71 17.46 7.10 28.50
N TYR A 72 17.08 8.39 28.52
CA TYR A 72 16.17 8.93 29.53
C TYR A 72 14.77 8.32 29.42
N SER A 73 14.26 8.15 28.20
CA SER A 73 12.97 7.50 27.96
C SER A 73 12.95 6.05 28.47
N ILE A 74 14.03 5.29 28.23
CA ILE A 74 14.18 3.92 28.69
C ILE A 74 14.28 3.86 30.22
N TRP A 75 15.11 4.70 30.84
CA TRP A 75 15.22 4.78 32.29
C TRP A 75 13.89 5.14 32.96
N SER A 76 13.16 6.11 32.42
CA SER A 76 11.85 6.51 32.91
C SER A 76 10.85 5.36 32.81
N SER A 77 10.86 4.65 31.68
CA SER A 77 10.00 3.47 31.46
C SER A 77 10.36 2.32 32.38
N MET A 78 11.65 2.05 32.59
CA MET A 78 12.18 1.06 33.53
C MET A 78 11.67 1.30 34.95
N LYS A 79 11.78 2.54 35.44
CA LYS A 79 11.25 2.94 36.75
C LYS A 79 9.75 2.72 36.85
N LYS A 80 8.98 3.10 35.83
CA LYS A 80 7.52 2.91 35.83
C LYS A 80 7.13 1.44 35.92
N ARG A 81 7.84 0.53 35.23
CA ARG A 81 7.57 -0.92 35.32
C ARG A 81 7.68 -1.45 36.76
N ILE A 82 8.56 -0.88 37.57
CA ILE A 82 8.81 -1.33 38.95
C ILE A 82 7.99 -0.58 39.98
N LEU A 83 7.82 0.74 39.83
CA LEU A 83 7.31 1.61 40.90
C LEU A 83 5.86 2.08 40.69
N SER A 84 5.27 1.85 39.52
CA SER A 84 3.97 2.41 39.15
C SER A 84 2.94 1.30 38.96
N PRO A 85 2.03 1.06 39.93
CA PRO A 85 0.97 0.05 39.82
C PRO A 85 0.03 0.25 38.63
N SER A 86 -0.12 1.49 38.13
CA SER A 86 -0.90 1.80 36.93
C SER A 86 -0.21 1.45 35.61
N ASN A 87 1.07 1.05 35.64
CA ASN A 87 1.77 0.59 34.45
C ASN A 87 1.24 -0.80 34.04
N PRO A 88 0.85 -1.04 32.76
CA PRO A 88 0.33 -2.34 32.33
C PRO A 88 1.27 -3.52 32.60
N ASN A 89 2.58 -3.25 32.64
CA ASN A 89 3.59 -4.28 32.91
C ASN A 89 3.89 -4.46 34.41
N TYR A 90 3.36 -3.63 35.31
CA TYR A 90 3.71 -3.67 36.73
C TYR A 90 3.56 -5.07 37.34
N GLN A 91 2.48 -5.78 37.01
CA GLN A 91 2.20 -7.15 37.47
C GLN A 91 3.34 -8.15 37.19
N PHE A 92 4.13 -7.94 36.14
CA PHE A 92 5.24 -8.81 35.77
C PHE A 92 6.58 -8.38 36.40
N TYR A 93 6.63 -7.17 36.98
CA TYR A 93 7.83 -6.54 37.52
C TYR A 93 7.61 -6.17 38.99
N GLY A 94 7.20 -4.93 39.30
CA GLY A 94 6.99 -4.48 40.68
C GLY A 94 5.99 -5.33 41.45
N GLY A 95 4.94 -5.82 40.79
CA GLY A 95 3.95 -6.73 41.37
C GLY A 95 4.52 -8.11 41.76
N LYS A 96 5.67 -8.52 41.19
CA LYS A 96 6.41 -9.73 41.60
C LYS A 96 7.45 -9.46 42.69
N GLY A 97 7.53 -8.24 43.23
CA GLY A 97 8.54 -7.85 44.20
C GLY A 97 9.93 -7.58 43.59
N LEU A 98 10.03 -7.41 42.27
CA LEU A 98 11.29 -7.04 41.62
C LEU A 98 11.64 -5.60 41.93
N GLY A 99 12.88 -5.36 42.35
CA GLY A 99 13.38 -4.04 42.74
C GLY A 99 14.12 -3.29 41.63
N ILE A 100 14.57 -2.10 42.00
CA ILE A 100 15.46 -1.23 41.22
C ILE A 100 16.48 -0.61 42.18
N GLU A 101 17.70 -0.40 41.68
CA GLU A 101 18.77 0.28 42.43
C GLU A 101 18.27 1.63 43.02
N PRO A 102 18.33 1.84 44.35
CA PRO A 102 17.80 3.03 45.00
C PRO A 102 18.35 4.35 44.44
N GLU A 103 19.63 4.37 44.05
CA GLU A 103 20.27 5.53 43.41
C GLU A 103 19.62 5.87 42.08
N TRP A 104 19.28 4.87 41.27
CA TRP A 104 18.65 5.06 39.96
C TRP A 104 17.20 5.51 40.08
N VAL A 105 16.53 5.24 41.20
CA VAL A 105 15.22 5.84 41.49
C VAL A 105 15.33 7.35 41.60
N LYS A 106 16.40 7.85 42.22
CA LYS A 106 16.57 9.27 42.53
C LYS A 106 17.29 10.05 41.41
N SER A 107 18.19 9.40 40.68
CA SER A 107 19.09 10.09 39.73
C SER A 107 19.23 9.34 38.41
N PHE A 108 18.87 10.01 37.31
CA PHE A 108 19.20 9.53 35.96
C PHE A 108 20.72 9.54 35.71
N GLN A 109 21.45 10.51 36.27
CA GLN A 109 22.91 10.58 36.11
C GLN A 109 23.60 9.34 36.72
N ALA A 110 23.12 8.86 37.87
CA ALA A 110 23.65 7.64 38.48
C ALA A 110 23.39 6.39 37.63
N PHE A 111 22.28 6.35 36.89
CA PHE A 111 21.98 5.29 35.94
C PHE A 111 22.92 5.33 34.75
N ILE A 112 23.03 6.49 34.08
CA ILE A 112 23.83 6.59 32.85
C ILE A 112 25.34 6.46 33.11
N ASN A 113 25.84 6.96 34.25
CA ASN A 113 27.25 6.78 34.64
C ASN A 113 27.61 5.32 34.86
N HIS A 114 26.64 4.49 35.26
CA HIS A 114 26.89 3.06 35.48
C HIS A 114 26.77 2.25 34.19
N ILE A 115 25.71 2.46 33.41
CA ILE A 115 25.40 1.61 32.25
C ILE A 115 26.02 2.11 30.94
N GLY A 116 26.43 3.38 30.89
CA GLY A 116 26.92 4.02 29.68
C GLY A 116 25.84 4.30 28.64
N GLU A 117 26.28 4.89 27.53
CA GLU A 117 25.39 5.19 26.40
C GLU A 117 24.93 3.93 25.67
N ILE A 118 23.80 4.04 24.97
CA ILE A 118 23.30 2.94 24.13
C ILE A 118 24.27 2.75 22.97
N PRO A 119 24.73 1.52 22.67
CA PRO A 119 25.56 1.25 21.50
C PRO A 119 24.86 1.62 20.19
N GLU A 120 25.63 2.01 19.18
CA GLU A 120 25.10 2.27 17.84
C GLU A 120 24.91 0.97 17.03
N PRO A 121 23.83 0.85 16.23
CA PRO A 121 22.73 1.80 16.08
C PRO A 121 21.76 1.75 17.28
N LYS A 122 21.46 2.91 17.88
CA LYS A 122 20.61 2.96 19.11
C LYS A 122 19.24 2.31 18.98
N SER A 123 18.72 2.18 17.76
CA SER A 123 17.43 1.54 17.47
C SER A 123 17.36 0.10 17.93
N ASP A 124 18.48 -0.61 17.89
CA ASP A 124 18.51 -2.07 18.00
C ASP A 124 18.56 -2.55 19.45
N TYR A 125 18.89 -1.62 20.36
CA TYR A 125 19.11 -1.89 21.77
C TYR A 125 17.97 -1.36 22.64
N SER A 126 17.70 -2.11 23.72
CA SER A 126 16.93 -1.63 24.87
C SER A 126 17.51 -2.19 26.16
N ILE A 127 16.99 -1.73 27.30
CA ILE A 127 17.40 -2.24 28.61
C ILE A 127 16.89 -3.66 28.82
N ASP A 128 17.78 -4.57 29.18
CA ASP A 128 17.49 -5.96 29.55
C ASP A 128 18.05 -6.27 30.94
N ARG A 129 17.46 -7.26 31.60
CA ARG A 129 17.99 -7.81 32.85
C ARG A 129 18.77 -9.07 32.51
N ILE A 130 19.98 -9.24 33.04
CA ILE A 130 20.81 -10.42 32.73
C ILE A 130 20.14 -11.67 33.31
N ASP A 131 19.77 -11.61 34.59
CA ASP A 131 18.93 -12.59 35.25
C ASP A 131 17.52 -12.02 35.44
N ASN A 132 16.55 -12.66 34.79
CA ASN A 132 15.15 -12.26 34.82
C ASN A 132 14.46 -12.50 36.19
N ALA A 133 15.04 -13.34 37.05
CA ALA A 133 14.58 -13.54 38.43
C ALA A 133 14.96 -12.36 39.35
N ARG A 134 15.86 -11.48 38.90
CA ARG A 134 16.35 -10.34 39.66
C ARG A 134 15.83 -9.01 39.10
N GLY A 135 15.89 -7.96 39.90
CA GLY A 135 15.46 -6.60 39.55
C GLY A 135 16.48 -5.82 38.71
N TYR A 136 16.27 -4.51 38.55
CA TYR A 136 17.21 -3.62 37.86
C TYR A 136 18.28 -3.12 38.82
N PHE A 137 19.32 -3.91 39.01
CA PHE A 137 20.44 -3.61 39.91
C PHE A 137 21.76 -3.52 39.15
N LYS A 138 22.76 -2.86 39.75
CA LYS A 138 24.14 -2.89 39.24
C LYS A 138 24.58 -4.35 39.03
N GLY A 139 25.15 -4.64 37.87
CA GLY A 139 25.57 -6.01 37.48
C GLY A 139 24.45 -6.97 37.04
N ASN A 140 23.17 -6.57 37.09
CA ASN A 140 22.05 -7.36 36.55
C ASN A 140 21.34 -6.68 35.37
N VAL A 141 21.92 -5.63 34.79
CA VAL A 141 21.32 -4.91 33.66
C VAL A 141 22.34 -4.71 32.56
N ARG A 142 21.86 -4.67 31.32
CA ARG A 142 22.68 -4.41 30.13
C ARG A 142 21.85 -3.77 29.02
N TRP A 143 22.52 -3.12 28.08
CA TRP A 143 21.95 -2.88 26.76
C TRP A 143 21.95 -4.21 25.99
N ALA A 144 20.79 -4.59 25.47
CA ALA A 144 20.65 -5.83 24.73
C ALA A 144 19.75 -5.65 23.51
N THR A 145 20.10 -6.38 22.46
CA THR A 145 19.33 -6.50 21.23
C THR A 145 18.05 -7.31 21.47
N LEU A 146 17.11 -7.20 20.54
CA LEU A 146 15.91 -8.05 20.53
C LEU A 146 16.25 -9.55 20.53
N GLN A 147 17.35 -9.94 19.85
CA GLN A 147 17.79 -11.33 19.80
C GLN A 147 18.33 -11.81 21.16
N GLU A 148 19.14 -11.00 21.83
CA GLU A 148 19.67 -11.33 23.17
C GLU A 148 18.55 -11.41 24.21
N GLN A 149 17.61 -10.46 24.19
CA GLN A 149 16.42 -10.50 25.04
C GLN A 149 15.56 -11.74 24.77
N ALA A 150 15.40 -12.12 23.50
CA ALA A 150 14.68 -13.33 23.13
C ALA A 150 15.33 -14.59 23.70
N ARG A 151 16.66 -14.67 23.74
CA ARG A 151 17.39 -15.79 24.36
C ARG A 151 17.22 -15.85 25.88
N ASN A 152 16.94 -14.72 26.53
CA ASN A 152 16.73 -14.68 27.98
C ASN A 152 15.30 -15.00 28.43
N LYS A 153 14.38 -15.29 27.50
CA LYS A 153 12.99 -15.58 27.87
C LYS A 153 12.88 -16.90 28.66
N SER A 154 12.05 -16.89 29.71
CA SER A 154 11.83 -18.05 30.57
C SER A 154 11.13 -19.22 29.90
N ASN A 155 10.46 -18.98 28.76
CA ASN A 155 9.78 -20.01 27.98
C ASN A 155 10.68 -20.65 26.91
N ASN A 156 11.97 -20.33 26.87
CA ASN A 156 12.92 -21.02 26.00
C ASN A 156 13.16 -22.44 26.49
N LEU A 157 13.22 -23.38 25.53
CA LEU A 157 13.57 -24.77 25.81
C LEU A 157 15.08 -24.95 25.79
N TYR A 158 15.55 -25.77 26.72
CA TYR A 158 16.96 -26.10 26.89
C TYR A 158 17.14 -27.61 26.85
N ALA A 159 18.28 -28.05 26.33
CA ALA A 159 18.72 -29.43 26.43
C ALA A 159 20.16 -29.47 26.94
N THR A 160 20.48 -30.50 27.72
CA THR A 160 21.87 -30.78 28.12
C THR A 160 22.57 -31.47 26.95
N TYR A 161 23.61 -30.83 26.43
CA TYR A 161 24.43 -31.38 25.36
C TYR A 161 25.90 -31.18 25.71
N GLN A 162 26.68 -32.26 25.68
CA GLN A 162 28.10 -32.27 26.07
C GLN A 162 28.36 -31.70 27.49
N GLY A 163 27.46 -31.98 28.44
CA GLY A 163 27.60 -31.53 29.83
C GLY A 163 27.13 -30.09 30.10
N GLU A 164 26.77 -29.33 29.06
CA GLU A 164 26.30 -27.95 29.20
C GLU A 164 24.82 -27.80 28.84
N LYS A 165 24.13 -26.90 29.55
CA LYS A 165 22.75 -26.52 29.25
C LYS A 165 22.76 -25.52 28.08
N ARG A 166 22.29 -25.93 26.91
CA ARG A 166 22.23 -25.08 25.71
C ARG A 166 20.80 -24.85 25.24
N LEU A 167 20.56 -23.72 24.56
CA LEU A 167 19.25 -23.40 24.01
C LEU A 167 18.94 -24.34 22.85
N LEU A 168 17.70 -24.84 22.81
CA LEU A 168 17.27 -25.78 21.78
C LEU A 168 17.37 -25.20 20.37
N VAL A 169 17.10 -23.89 20.22
CA VAL A 169 17.23 -23.18 18.93
C VAL A 169 18.67 -23.12 18.44
N GLU A 170 19.64 -23.01 19.34
CA GLU A 170 21.06 -22.99 18.99
C GLU A 170 21.53 -24.37 18.56
N LEU A 171 21.13 -25.41 19.29
CA LEU A 171 21.40 -26.80 18.93
C LEU A 171 20.78 -27.18 17.58
N ALA A 172 19.55 -26.76 17.31
CA ALA A 172 18.89 -26.98 16.01
C ALA A 172 19.66 -26.32 14.87
N LYS A 173 20.07 -25.05 15.05
CA LYS A 173 20.85 -24.30 14.06
C LYS A 173 22.22 -24.96 13.83
N GLN A 174 22.91 -25.37 14.89
CA GLN A 174 24.20 -26.04 14.80
C GLN A 174 24.11 -27.38 14.04
N ALA A 175 23.03 -28.13 14.24
CA ALA A 175 22.79 -29.41 13.56
C ALA A 175 22.19 -29.26 12.15
N GLY A 176 21.89 -28.05 11.68
CA GLY A 176 21.29 -27.82 10.36
C GLY A 176 19.86 -28.36 10.22
N ILE A 177 19.12 -28.50 11.31
CA ILE A 177 17.74 -29.01 11.31
C ILE A 177 16.76 -27.96 11.84
N SER A 178 15.49 -28.05 11.46
CA SER A 178 14.48 -27.12 11.97
C SER A 178 14.26 -27.29 13.48
N TYR A 179 13.94 -26.19 14.18
CA TYR A 179 13.59 -26.21 15.61
C TYR A 179 12.46 -27.22 15.88
N GLN A 180 11.42 -27.22 15.04
CA GLN A 180 10.28 -28.13 15.16
C GLN A 180 10.69 -29.59 15.00
N THR A 181 11.63 -29.89 14.11
CA THR A 181 12.19 -31.23 13.96
C THR A 181 12.92 -31.66 15.21
N LEU A 182 13.80 -30.82 15.76
CA LEU A 182 14.54 -31.14 16.98
C LEU A 182 13.59 -31.29 18.18
N TYR A 183 12.62 -30.38 18.33
CA TYR A 183 11.58 -30.45 19.35
C TYR A 183 10.81 -31.78 19.28
N SER A 184 10.33 -32.16 18.09
CA SER A 184 9.62 -33.43 17.90
C SER A 184 10.51 -34.63 18.23
N ARG A 185 11.78 -34.62 17.83
CA ARG A 185 12.72 -35.69 18.14
C ARG A 185 12.90 -35.88 19.63
N LEU A 186 13.06 -34.80 20.40
CA LEU A 186 13.32 -34.89 21.84
C LEU A 186 12.06 -35.14 22.68
N TYR A 187 10.97 -34.42 22.41
CA TYR A 187 9.82 -34.38 23.33
C TYR A 187 8.62 -35.20 22.85
N ILE A 188 8.53 -35.54 21.56
CA ILE A 188 7.43 -36.35 21.02
C ILE A 188 7.90 -37.79 20.77
N ARG A 189 9.12 -37.93 20.24
CA ARG A 189 9.72 -39.24 19.93
C ARG A 189 10.72 -39.71 20.98
N GLU A 190 11.00 -38.88 21.98
CA GLU A 190 11.87 -39.21 23.11
C GLU A 190 13.27 -39.72 22.69
N TRP A 191 13.82 -39.16 21.62
CA TRP A 191 15.18 -39.47 21.19
C TRP A 191 16.19 -38.88 22.17
N SER A 192 17.30 -39.58 22.36
CA SER A 192 18.47 -38.99 23.03
C SER A 192 18.98 -37.79 22.24
N ILE A 193 19.56 -36.81 22.94
CA ILE A 193 20.07 -35.58 22.31
C ILE A 193 21.08 -35.85 21.21
N ASN A 194 21.97 -36.83 21.41
CA ASN A 194 22.98 -37.22 20.42
C ASN A 194 22.33 -37.77 19.14
N ARG A 195 21.31 -38.63 19.29
CA ARG A 195 20.56 -39.15 18.14
C ARG A 195 19.75 -38.04 17.46
N ALA A 196 19.13 -37.17 18.24
CA ALA A 196 18.28 -36.09 17.76
C ALA A 196 19.04 -35.07 16.90
N LEU A 197 20.29 -34.77 17.24
CA LEU A 197 21.16 -33.88 16.48
C LEU A 197 21.86 -34.61 15.33
N GLY A 198 22.31 -35.85 15.53
CA GLY A 198 23.13 -36.58 14.55
C GLY A 198 22.35 -37.24 13.40
N THR A 199 21.03 -37.37 13.49
CA THR A 199 20.23 -38.00 12.43
C THR A 199 19.83 -36.96 11.37
N PRO A 200 20.16 -37.12 10.08
CA PRO A 200 19.69 -36.22 9.02
C PRO A 200 18.16 -36.20 8.90
N VAL A 201 17.59 -35.11 8.40
CA VAL A 201 16.16 -35.07 8.07
C VAL A 201 15.96 -35.86 6.78
N GLN A 202 15.18 -36.94 6.84
CA GLN A 202 14.76 -37.63 5.63
C GLN A 202 13.79 -36.72 4.86
N GLU A 203 14.20 -36.25 3.69
CA GLU A 203 13.30 -35.59 2.75
C GLU A 203 12.32 -36.65 2.22
N LYS A 204 11.07 -36.61 2.70
CA LYS A 204 10.00 -37.39 2.08
C LYS A 204 9.59 -36.68 0.80
N GLU A 205 10.31 -36.93 -0.28
CA GLU A 205 9.91 -36.42 -1.58
C GLU A 205 8.59 -37.07 -2.01
N ARG A 206 7.53 -36.28 -2.04
CA ARG A 206 6.22 -36.74 -2.50
C ARG A 206 6.21 -36.76 -4.02
N ARG A 207 6.08 -37.96 -4.59
CA ARG A 207 5.95 -38.16 -6.04
C ARG A 207 4.50 -38.43 -6.40
N TYR A 208 4.12 -37.94 -7.56
CA TYR A 208 2.78 -38.04 -8.12
C TYR A 208 2.89 -38.53 -9.55
N TYR A 209 1.96 -39.39 -9.95
CA TYR A 209 1.88 -39.88 -11.30
C TYR A 209 1.29 -38.79 -12.21
N PHE A 210 1.99 -38.44 -13.27
CA PHE A 210 1.55 -37.44 -14.24
C PHE A 210 2.19 -37.72 -15.61
N LYS A 211 1.38 -37.70 -16.69
CA LYS A 211 1.84 -37.94 -18.07
C LYS A 211 2.68 -39.22 -18.28
N GLY A 212 2.38 -40.30 -17.56
CA GLY A 212 3.02 -41.61 -17.75
C GLY A 212 4.22 -41.87 -16.83
N GLU A 213 4.67 -40.89 -16.06
CA GLU A 213 5.82 -41.01 -15.16
C GLU A 213 5.56 -40.42 -13.77
N TRP A 214 6.44 -40.75 -12.82
CA TRP A 214 6.38 -40.26 -11.44
C TRP A 214 7.24 -39.00 -11.26
N HIS A 215 6.60 -37.87 -10.96
CA HIS A 215 7.26 -36.57 -10.78
C HIS A 215 6.92 -35.94 -9.43
N ASN A 216 7.77 -35.05 -8.91
CA ASN A 216 7.40 -34.19 -7.79
C ASN A 216 6.56 -32.99 -8.30
N LEU A 217 5.85 -32.30 -7.40
CA LEU A 217 4.98 -31.17 -7.81
C LEU A 217 5.74 -29.98 -8.38
N VAL A 218 7.04 -29.82 -8.06
CA VAL A 218 7.87 -28.75 -8.65
C VAL A 218 8.09 -29.04 -10.13
N LYS A 219 8.47 -30.28 -10.46
CA LYS A 219 8.65 -30.71 -11.84
C LYS A 219 7.35 -30.65 -12.63
N ILE A 220 6.24 -31.09 -12.02
CA ILE A 220 4.91 -30.97 -12.62
C ILE A 220 4.55 -29.51 -12.87
N SER A 221 4.82 -28.62 -11.90
CA SER A 221 4.60 -27.17 -12.03
C SER A 221 5.32 -26.58 -13.23
N GLU A 222 6.59 -26.93 -13.43
CA GLU A 222 7.38 -26.51 -14.59
C GLU A 222 6.80 -27.05 -15.91
N MET A 223 6.41 -28.33 -15.94
CA MET A 223 5.89 -28.99 -17.14
C MET A 223 4.55 -28.44 -17.62
N CYS A 224 3.68 -27.98 -16.70
CA CYS A 224 2.34 -27.50 -17.05
C CYS A 224 2.13 -25.99 -16.91
N GLY A 225 3.14 -25.26 -16.41
CA GLY A 225 3.06 -23.80 -16.21
C GLY A 225 2.06 -23.37 -15.12
N VAL A 226 1.61 -24.29 -14.25
CA VAL A 226 0.79 -23.97 -13.07
C VAL A 226 1.71 -23.73 -11.89
N ALA A 227 1.53 -22.65 -11.14
CA ALA A 227 2.38 -22.36 -9.98
C ALA A 227 2.36 -23.52 -8.96
N TYR A 228 3.54 -23.89 -8.44
CA TYR A 228 3.70 -24.95 -7.44
C TYR A 228 2.76 -24.76 -6.24
N SER A 229 2.62 -23.53 -5.74
CA SER A 229 1.73 -23.23 -4.62
C SER A 229 0.26 -23.57 -4.92
N THR A 230 -0.19 -23.32 -6.15
CA THR A 230 -1.53 -23.68 -6.62
C THR A 230 -1.71 -25.19 -6.71
N LEU A 231 -0.76 -25.90 -7.32
CA LEU A 231 -0.81 -27.36 -7.39
C LEU A 231 -0.79 -27.99 -5.99
N ASN A 232 0.11 -27.53 -5.12
CA ASN A 232 0.23 -28.04 -3.76
C ASN A 232 -1.06 -27.80 -2.96
N ASN A 233 -1.70 -26.64 -3.07
CA ASN A 233 -2.98 -26.39 -2.38
C ASN A 233 -4.10 -27.33 -2.90
N ARG A 234 -4.24 -27.45 -4.23
CA ARG A 234 -5.26 -28.31 -4.85
C ARG A 234 -5.10 -29.78 -4.48
N VAL A 235 -3.87 -30.29 -4.55
CA VAL A 235 -3.58 -31.69 -4.26
C VAL A 235 -3.62 -31.97 -2.76
N THR A 236 -3.10 -31.09 -1.91
CA THR A 236 -2.98 -31.40 -0.46
C THR A 236 -4.15 -30.94 0.38
N GLN A 237 -4.79 -29.81 0.05
CA GLN A 237 -5.91 -29.25 0.83
C GLN A 237 -7.26 -29.57 0.20
N GLN A 238 -7.35 -29.57 -1.13
CA GLN A 238 -8.60 -29.82 -1.85
C GLN A 238 -8.76 -31.28 -2.30
N GLY A 239 -7.75 -32.12 -2.10
CA GLY A 239 -7.81 -33.56 -2.41
C GLY A 239 -7.89 -33.89 -3.91
N MET A 240 -7.57 -32.95 -4.79
CA MET A 240 -7.59 -33.17 -6.24
C MET A 240 -6.48 -34.12 -6.68
N THR A 241 -6.74 -34.92 -7.71
CA THR A 241 -5.67 -35.60 -8.45
C THR A 241 -4.77 -34.56 -9.15
N VAL A 242 -3.54 -34.94 -9.51
CA VAL A 242 -2.63 -34.02 -10.22
C VAL A 242 -3.23 -33.59 -11.56
N ASP A 243 -3.80 -34.52 -12.33
CA ASP A 243 -4.42 -34.21 -13.62
C ASP A 243 -5.61 -33.25 -13.48
N GLU A 244 -6.44 -33.39 -12.44
CA GLU A 244 -7.50 -32.42 -12.14
C GLU A 244 -6.92 -31.08 -11.70
N ALA A 245 -5.90 -31.08 -10.83
CA ALA A 245 -5.27 -29.88 -10.33
C ALA A 245 -4.62 -29.05 -11.44
N VAL A 246 -4.07 -29.71 -12.47
CA VAL A 246 -3.53 -29.06 -13.66
C VAL A 246 -4.66 -28.53 -14.56
N ARG A 247 -5.69 -29.35 -14.83
CA ARG A 247 -6.83 -28.96 -15.68
C ARG A 247 -7.67 -27.81 -15.11
N ALA A 248 -7.76 -27.70 -13.79
CA ALA A 248 -8.46 -26.61 -13.11
C ALA A 248 -7.75 -25.24 -13.24
N ASN A 249 -6.61 -25.17 -13.95
CA ASN A 249 -5.99 -23.89 -14.28
C ASN A 249 -6.81 -23.18 -15.38
N PRO A 250 -7.29 -21.93 -15.16
CA PRO A 250 -7.99 -21.17 -16.20
C PRO A 250 -7.14 -20.82 -17.42
N TYR A 251 -5.82 -21.02 -17.37
CA TYR A 251 -4.88 -20.78 -18.48
C TYR A 251 -3.93 -21.97 -18.67
N PRO A 252 -4.43 -23.15 -19.08
CA PRO A 252 -3.59 -24.32 -19.29
C PRO A 252 -2.60 -24.06 -20.44
N THR A 253 -1.42 -24.68 -20.37
CA THR A 253 -0.55 -24.80 -21.54
C THR A 253 -1.29 -25.56 -22.63
N ILE A 254 -1.27 -25.04 -23.85
CA ILE A 254 -1.83 -25.71 -25.04
C ILE A 254 -0.68 -26.08 -25.97
N GLU A 255 -0.82 -27.21 -26.64
CA GLU A 255 0.14 -27.64 -27.66
C GLU A 255 -0.02 -26.79 -28.92
N VAL A 256 1.08 -26.26 -29.42
CA VAL A 256 1.16 -25.54 -30.70
C VAL A 256 2.39 -26.04 -31.44
N HIS A 257 2.19 -26.70 -32.58
CA HIS A 257 3.29 -27.28 -33.38
C HIS A 257 4.24 -28.20 -32.57
N GLY A 258 3.69 -29.04 -31.68
CA GLY A 258 4.48 -30.00 -30.89
C GLY A 258 5.13 -29.41 -29.62
N GLU A 259 4.96 -28.12 -29.35
CA GLU A 259 5.43 -27.47 -28.12
C GLU A 259 4.26 -27.09 -27.20
N TRP A 260 4.39 -27.39 -25.92
CA TRP A 260 3.40 -27.00 -24.90
C TRP A 260 3.70 -25.60 -24.37
N LEU A 261 2.85 -24.63 -24.70
CA LEU A 261 3.05 -23.23 -24.39
C LEU A 261 1.84 -22.62 -23.67
N THR A 262 2.10 -21.74 -22.69
CA THR A 262 1.05 -20.89 -22.11
C THR A 262 0.58 -19.87 -23.16
N LEU A 263 -0.66 -19.37 -23.03
CA LEU A 263 -1.16 -18.32 -23.93
C LEU A 263 -0.21 -17.11 -24.03
N ASN A 264 0.43 -16.71 -22.93
CA ASN A 264 1.40 -15.61 -22.93
C ASN A 264 2.67 -15.94 -23.73
N GLN A 265 3.18 -17.17 -23.60
CA GLN A 265 4.33 -17.63 -24.39
C GLN A 265 3.97 -17.70 -25.88
N ILE A 266 2.77 -18.17 -26.22
CA ILE A 266 2.26 -18.20 -27.59
C ILE A 266 2.17 -16.78 -28.16
N CYS A 267 1.59 -15.84 -27.41
CA CYS A 267 1.47 -14.44 -27.83
C CYS A 267 2.83 -13.82 -28.15
N LYS A 268 3.84 -14.07 -27.29
CA LYS A 268 5.20 -13.59 -27.51
C LYS A 268 5.86 -14.26 -28.72
N LYS A 269 5.78 -15.58 -28.83
CA LYS A 269 6.45 -16.37 -29.87
C LYS A 269 5.88 -16.08 -31.27
N TYR A 270 4.56 -16.06 -31.39
CA TYR A 270 3.87 -15.90 -32.67
C TYR A 270 3.41 -14.45 -32.93
N GLN A 271 3.79 -13.50 -32.06
CA GLN A 271 3.44 -12.08 -32.16
C GLN A 271 1.93 -11.81 -32.35
N VAL A 272 1.10 -12.64 -31.73
CA VAL A 272 -0.36 -12.46 -31.71
C VAL A 272 -0.78 -11.80 -30.40
N SER A 273 -1.70 -10.84 -30.45
CA SER A 273 -2.20 -10.22 -29.23
C SER A 273 -2.96 -11.24 -28.37
N PHE A 274 -2.83 -11.13 -27.04
CA PHE A 274 -3.52 -12.01 -26.10
C PHE A 274 -5.04 -12.02 -26.30
N VAL A 275 -5.62 -10.84 -26.56
CA VAL A 275 -7.06 -10.70 -26.79
C VAL A 275 -7.48 -11.41 -28.09
N THR A 276 -6.67 -11.29 -29.14
CA THR A 276 -6.91 -11.95 -30.43
C THR A 276 -6.83 -13.47 -30.29
N LEU A 277 -5.75 -13.97 -29.69
CA LEU A 277 -5.54 -15.40 -29.49
C LEU A 277 -6.68 -16.02 -28.66
N LYS A 278 -7.06 -15.37 -27.55
CA LYS A 278 -8.19 -15.82 -26.70
C LYS A 278 -9.51 -15.88 -27.46
N LYS A 279 -9.84 -14.85 -28.25
CA LYS A 279 -11.08 -14.83 -29.05
C LYS A 279 -11.10 -15.92 -30.12
N ARG A 280 -9.96 -16.22 -30.75
CA ARG A 280 -9.82 -17.25 -31.78
C ARG A 280 -10.03 -18.65 -31.19
N LEU A 281 -9.36 -18.95 -30.08
CA LEU A 281 -9.55 -20.21 -29.35
C LEU A 281 -10.99 -20.39 -28.85
N ALA A 282 -11.61 -19.33 -28.32
CA ALA A 282 -13.01 -19.36 -27.88
C ALA A 282 -14.02 -19.60 -29.02
N LYS A 283 -13.62 -19.36 -30.27
CA LYS A 283 -14.42 -19.68 -31.47
C LYS A 283 -14.19 -21.10 -31.99
N GLY A 284 -13.42 -21.92 -31.27
CA GLY A 284 -13.14 -23.31 -31.64
C GLY A 284 -12.05 -23.49 -32.68
N MET A 285 -11.23 -22.46 -32.95
CA MET A 285 -10.05 -22.62 -33.82
C MET A 285 -9.00 -23.50 -33.14
N THR A 286 -8.28 -24.32 -33.91
CA THR A 286 -7.12 -25.05 -33.37
C THR A 286 -6.01 -24.08 -32.96
N PRO A 287 -5.11 -24.46 -32.03
CA PRO A 287 -4.01 -23.59 -31.63
C PRO A 287 -3.13 -23.13 -32.80
N GLU A 288 -2.89 -23.98 -33.80
CA GLU A 288 -2.15 -23.67 -35.02
C GLU A 288 -2.88 -22.61 -35.86
N GLN A 289 -4.19 -22.78 -36.06
CA GLN A 289 -5.01 -21.82 -36.78
C GLN A 289 -5.07 -20.47 -36.04
N ALA A 290 -5.11 -20.51 -34.71
CA ALA A 290 -5.24 -19.31 -33.88
C ALA A 290 -3.98 -18.42 -33.95
N VAL A 291 -2.81 -19.00 -34.23
CA VAL A 291 -1.54 -18.27 -34.37
C VAL A 291 -1.19 -17.88 -35.80
N ALA A 292 -1.70 -18.58 -36.81
CA ALA A 292 -1.29 -18.43 -38.21
C ALA A 292 -1.76 -17.14 -38.92
N ASP A 293 -2.86 -16.54 -38.47
CA ASP A 293 -3.48 -15.42 -39.19
C ASP A 293 -2.72 -14.09 -38.95
N GLN A 294 -1.76 -13.84 -39.84
CA GLN A 294 -0.97 -12.62 -40.00
C GLN A 294 -1.88 -11.45 -40.45
N ILE A 295 -1.61 -10.27 -39.91
CA ILE A 295 -2.26 -8.99 -40.25
C ILE A 295 -2.51 -8.92 -41.78
N GLU A 296 -3.77 -8.97 -42.22
CA GLU A 296 -4.11 -8.85 -43.65
C GLU A 296 -3.51 -7.56 -44.24
N ARG A 297 -2.59 -7.72 -45.20
CA ARG A 297 -1.99 -6.62 -45.97
C ARG A 297 -2.46 -6.71 -47.42
N LYS A 298 -2.55 -5.56 -48.09
CA LYS A 298 -2.77 -5.48 -49.55
C LYS A 298 -1.63 -4.69 -50.20
N LEU A 299 -1.26 -5.09 -51.40
CA LEU A 299 -0.25 -4.39 -52.19
C LEU A 299 -0.81 -3.06 -52.71
N TYR A 300 -0.19 -1.95 -52.32
CA TYR A 300 -0.53 -0.60 -52.77
C TYR A 300 0.76 0.13 -53.13
N GLN A 301 0.85 0.65 -54.36
CA GLN A 301 2.04 1.36 -54.86
C GLN A 301 3.36 0.61 -54.60
N GLY A 302 3.37 -0.71 -54.83
CA GLY A 302 4.55 -1.56 -54.67
C GLY A 302 4.88 -1.98 -53.22
N ARG A 303 4.07 -1.59 -52.22
CA ARG A 303 4.28 -1.93 -50.80
C ARG A 303 3.09 -2.70 -50.23
N TRP A 304 3.37 -3.70 -49.38
CA TRP A 304 2.33 -4.42 -48.64
C TRP A 304 1.92 -3.65 -47.39
N LEU A 305 0.76 -3.00 -47.46
CA LEU A 305 0.26 -2.13 -46.39
C LEU A 305 -0.87 -2.79 -45.61
N SER A 306 -0.82 -2.64 -44.28
CA SER A 306 -1.94 -2.91 -43.37
C SER A 306 -3.04 -1.86 -43.55
N ARG A 307 -4.22 -2.12 -42.98
CA ARG A 307 -5.36 -1.17 -43.02
C ARG A 307 -5.01 0.20 -42.42
N GLN A 308 -4.17 0.24 -41.39
CA GLN A 308 -3.73 1.49 -40.75
C GLN A 308 -2.75 2.26 -41.62
N GLU A 309 -1.74 1.58 -42.17
CA GLU A 309 -0.77 2.19 -43.08
C GLU A 309 -1.46 2.72 -44.35
N LEU A 310 -2.44 1.98 -44.88
CA LEU A 310 -3.21 2.42 -46.03
C LEU A 310 -4.06 3.68 -45.76
N ALA A 311 -4.61 3.81 -44.55
CA ALA A 311 -5.36 5.01 -44.15
C ALA A 311 -4.45 6.24 -44.09
N LEU A 312 -3.23 6.08 -43.57
CA LEU A 312 -2.22 7.15 -43.52
C LEU A 312 -1.76 7.54 -44.92
N GLU A 313 -1.42 6.57 -45.77
CA GLU A 313 -0.89 6.81 -47.12
C GLU A 313 -1.93 7.46 -48.05
N THR A 314 -3.21 7.09 -47.92
CA THR A 314 -4.28 7.60 -48.78
C THR A 314 -4.98 8.85 -48.24
N GLY A 315 -4.73 9.22 -46.98
CA GLY A 315 -5.46 10.27 -46.27
C GLY A 315 -6.95 9.95 -46.00
N LEU A 316 -7.39 8.71 -46.24
CA LEU A 316 -8.76 8.27 -45.95
C LEU A 316 -8.91 7.90 -44.47
N GLY A 317 -10.06 8.23 -43.88
CA GLY A 317 -10.37 7.80 -42.51
C GLY A 317 -10.36 6.27 -42.36
N ILE A 318 -9.75 5.78 -41.27
CA ILE A 318 -9.54 4.35 -41.01
C ILE A 318 -10.84 3.53 -41.04
N ASP A 319 -11.97 4.12 -40.63
CA ASP A 319 -13.29 3.47 -40.70
C ASP A 319 -13.77 3.24 -42.13
N THR A 320 -13.43 4.15 -43.05
CA THR A 320 -13.75 4.00 -44.47
C THR A 320 -12.96 2.84 -45.06
N ILE A 321 -11.65 2.78 -44.79
CA ILE A 321 -10.78 1.67 -45.20
C ILE A 321 -11.32 0.36 -44.61
N ASN A 322 -11.57 0.29 -43.29
CA ASN A 322 -12.07 -0.91 -42.61
C ASN A 322 -13.41 -1.40 -43.17
N ARG A 323 -14.32 -0.49 -43.51
CA ARG A 323 -15.63 -0.84 -44.11
C ARG A 323 -15.46 -1.40 -45.52
N ARG A 324 -14.65 -0.76 -46.37
CA ARG A 324 -14.39 -1.21 -47.74
C ARG A 324 -13.65 -2.55 -47.77
N TRP A 325 -12.68 -2.71 -46.87
CA TRP A 325 -11.93 -3.95 -46.72
C TRP A 325 -12.79 -5.13 -46.29
N ARG A 326 -13.67 -4.93 -45.30
CA ARG A 326 -14.64 -5.97 -44.86
C ARG A 326 -15.63 -6.37 -45.96
N LYS A 327 -15.87 -5.50 -46.95
CA LYS A 327 -16.70 -5.80 -48.12
C LYS A 327 -15.94 -6.55 -49.22
N GLY A 328 -14.68 -6.94 -48.99
CA GLY A 328 -13.88 -7.67 -49.97
C GLY A 328 -13.45 -6.84 -51.19
N MET A 329 -13.49 -5.51 -51.09
CA MET A 329 -13.15 -4.63 -52.22
C MET A 329 -11.67 -4.78 -52.63
N CYS A 330 -11.38 -4.53 -53.91
CA CYS A 330 -10.01 -4.47 -54.41
C CYS A 330 -9.29 -3.22 -53.87
N ILE A 331 -7.96 -3.18 -53.98
CA ILE A 331 -7.16 -2.10 -53.39
C ILE A 331 -7.46 -0.75 -54.05
N GLU A 332 -7.74 -0.75 -55.34
CA GLU A 332 -8.15 0.43 -56.11
C GLU A 332 -9.45 1.01 -55.54
N ASP A 333 -10.44 0.16 -55.25
CA ASP A 333 -11.72 0.58 -54.66
C ASP A 333 -11.60 1.02 -53.20
N ILE A 334 -10.73 0.35 -52.43
CA ILE A 334 -10.47 0.71 -51.03
C ILE A 334 -9.88 2.12 -50.95
N THR A 335 -8.98 2.47 -51.87
CA THR A 335 -8.22 3.74 -51.88
C THR A 335 -8.91 4.88 -52.64
N LYS A 336 -10.05 4.63 -53.32
CA LYS A 336 -10.80 5.68 -54.02
C LYS A 336 -11.18 6.87 -53.12
N PRO A 337 -10.85 8.12 -53.48
CA PRO A 337 -11.23 9.32 -52.73
C PRO A 337 -12.75 9.42 -52.52
N VAL A 338 -13.17 9.94 -51.36
CA VAL A 338 -14.59 10.19 -51.09
C VAL A 338 -14.96 11.54 -51.71
N THR A 339 -15.58 11.52 -52.89
CA THR A 339 -16.14 12.74 -53.51
C THR A 339 -17.52 13.03 -52.93
N ARG A 340 -17.67 14.11 -52.15
CA ARG A 340 -18.99 14.63 -51.79
C ARG A 340 -19.44 15.60 -52.88
N LYS A 341 -20.36 15.19 -53.76
CA LYS A 341 -21.14 16.16 -54.56
C LYS A 341 -22.05 16.93 -53.59
N MET A 342 -21.80 18.22 -53.38
CA MET A 342 -22.76 19.09 -52.69
C MET A 342 -23.94 19.31 -53.61
N THR A 343 -25.07 18.66 -53.33
CA THR A 343 -26.34 18.94 -54.01
C THR A 343 -26.84 20.31 -53.54
N GLN A 344 -26.84 21.28 -54.46
CA GLN A 344 -27.49 22.58 -54.25
C GLN A 344 -28.93 22.51 -54.75
N HIS A 345 -29.84 23.20 -54.07
CA HIS A 345 -31.25 23.25 -54.39
C HIS A 345 -31.69 24.72 -54.51
N LEU A 346 -32.53 25.02 -55.48
CA LEU A 346 -33.10 26.35 -55.66
C LEU A 346 -34.16 26.60 -54.58
N HIS A 347 -33.96 27.63 -53.77
CA HIS A 347 -34.91 28.05 -52.73
C HIS A 347 -35.05 29.57 -52.76
N ASN A 348 -36.27 30.07 -52.96
CA ASN A 348 -36.57 31.50 -53.14
C ASN A 348 -35.67 32.20 -54.17
N GLY A 349 -35.35 31.52 -55.27
CA GLY A 349 -34.53 32.05 -56.37
C GLY A 349 -33.01 31.96 -56.17
N ILE A 350 -32.53 31.42 -55.04
CA ILE A 350 -31.09 31.29 -54.73
C ILE A 350 -30.70 29.80 -54.60
N MET A 351 -29.53 29.43 -55.12
CA MET A 351 -28.99 28.08 -54.95
C MET A 351 -28.39 27.90 -53.56
N CYS A 352 -29.02 27.04 -52.75
CA CYS A 352 -28.67 26.81 -51.35
C CYS A 352 -28.45 25.31 -51.08
N SER A 353 -27.59 24.97 -50.12
CA SER A 353 -27.51 23.59 -49.61
C SER A 353 -28.75 23.24 -48.78
N LEU A 354 -29.12 21.95 -48.69
CA LEU A 354 -30.23 21.51 -47.81
C LEU A 354 -30.03 21.91 -46.35
N THR A 355 -28.78 22.02 -45.89
CA THR A 355 -28.47 22.47 -44.53
C THR A 355 -28.82 23.94 -44.34
N GLN A 356 -28.51 24.80 -45.32
CA GLN A 356 -28.90 26.21 -45.31
C GLN A 356 -30.42 26.35 -45.38
N ILE A 357 -31.08 25.59 -46.25
CA ILE A 357 -32.54 25.64 -46.40
C ILE A 357 -33.24 25.18 -45.12
N ALA A 358 -32.77 24.10 -44.51
CA ALA A 358 -33.30 23.62 -43.22
C ALA A 358 -33.22 24.70 -42.13
N LYS A 359 -32.09 25.44 -42.09
CA LYS A 359 -31.88 26.53 -41.13
C LYS A 359 -32.79 27.74 -41.42
N LEU A 360 -32.92 28.15 -42.69
CA LEU A 360 -33.77 29.27 -43.11
C LEU A 360 -35.24 29.00 -42.84
N GLU A 361 -35.69 27.77 -43.08
CA GLU A 361 -37.09 27.36 -42.94
C GLU A 361 -37.45 26.90 -41.52
N GLY A 362 -36.46 26.87 -40.60
CA GLY A 362 -36.66 26.46 -39.20
C GLY A 362 -37.00 24.98 -39.02
N VAL A 363 -36.57 24.11 -39.95
CA VAL A 363 -36.92 22.68 -39.96
C VAL A 363 -35.72 21.78 -39.65
N PRO A 364 -35.92 20.59 -39.02
CA PRO A 364 -34.82 19.66 -38.77
C PRO A 364 -34.21 19.12 -40.08
N PHE A 365 -32.90 19.36 -40.29
CA PHE A 365 -32.16 18.91 -41.47
C PHE A 365 -32.33 17.41 -41.74
N GLY A 366 -32.27 16.55 -40.71
CA GLY A 366 -32.39 15.10 -40.87
C GLY A 366 -33.73 14.66 -41.45
N SER A 367 -34.81 15.37 -41.11
CA SER A 367 -36.15 15.11 -41.65
C SER A 367 -36.28 15.60 -43.08
N LEU A 368 -35.84 16.84 -43.37
CA LEU A 368 -35.82 17.38 -44.73
C LEU A 368 -35.00 16.49 -45.68
N ALA A 369 -33.77 16.14 -45.30
CA ALA A 369 -32.89 15.28 -46.09
C ALA A 369 -33.43 13.85 -46.29
N ARG A 370 -34.31 13.38 -45.40
CA ARG A 370 -34.98 12.08 -45.53
C ARG A 370 -36.13 12.15 -46.53
N HIS A 371 -36.92 13.22 -46.56
CA HIS A 371 -37.97 13.41 -47.56
C HIS A 371 -37.39 13.56 -48.97
N ILE A 372 -36.33 14.34 -49.14
CA ILE A 372 -35.63 14.47 -50.43
C ILE A 372 -35.08 13.11 -50.90
N ARG A 373 -34.47 12.32 -50.00
CA ARG A 373 -33.99 10.96 -50.34
C ARG A 373 -35.10 9.98 -50.71
N LYS A 374 -36.33 10.22 -50.25
CA LYS A 374 -37.52 9.45 -50.63
C LYS A 374 -38.12 9.91 -51.97
N GLY A 375 -37.50 10.88 -52.65
CA GLY A 375 -37.89 11.35 -53.97
C GLY A 375 -38.82 12.56 -53.99
N LEU A 376 -39.15 13.15 -52.82
CA LEU A 376 -39.99 14.34 -52.78
C LEU A 376 -39.21 15.57 -53.28
N SER A 377 -39.90 16.48 -53.98
CA SER A 377 -39.37 17.79 -54.29
C SER A 377 -39.18 18.63 -53.01
N LEU A 378 -38.31 19.64 -53.08
CA LEU A 378 -38.05 20.52 -51.94
C LEU A 378 -39.32 21.20 -51.41
N LYS A 379 -40.21 21.62 -52.31
CA LYS A 379 -41.48 22.27 -51.97
C LYS A 379 -42.44 21.32 -51.25
N GLU A 380 -42.56 20.07 -51.72
CA GLU A 380 -43.39 19.05 -51.07
C GLU A 380 -42.85 18.67 -49.69
N ALA A 381 -41.53 18.48 -49.58
CA ALA A 381 -40.88 18.14 -48.32
C ALA A 381 -41.08 19.22 -47.26
N LEU A 382 -40.90 20.50 -47.61
CA LEU A 382 -41.15 21.62 -46.70
C LEU A 382 -42.63 21.76 -46.36
N GLY A 383 -43.53 21.55 -47.33
CA GLY A 383 -44.98 21.60 -47.13
C GLY A 383 -45.48 20.56 -46.13
N LEU A 384 -44.95 19.34 -46.15
CA LEU A 384 -45.28 18.31 -45.17
C LEU A 384 -44.77 18.64 -43.76
N MET A 385 -43.62 19.31 -43.68
CA MET A 385 -42.98 19.64 -42.40
C MET A 385 -43.56 20.89 -41.71
N LYS A 386 -44.26 21.75 -42.46
CA LYS A 386 -44.88 22.99 -41.95
C LYS A 386 -46.38 22.88 -41.64
N ARG A 387 -47.03 21.75 -41.92
CA ARG A 387 -48.43 21.56 -41.51
C ARG A 387 -48.46 21.42 -39.97
N PRO A 388 -49.32 22.17 -39.25
CA PRO A 388 -49.50 21.94 -37.82
C PRO A 388 -50.00 20.50 -37.64
N SER A 389 -49.37 19.78 -36.72
CA SER A 389 -49.81 18.45 -36.32
C SER A 389 -51.28 18.56 -35.86
N ASN A 390 -52.19 17.99 -36.63
CA ASN A 390 -53.56 17.73 -36.17
C ASN A 390 -53.56 16.64 -35.10
#